data_AF-A0A1G8CP87-F1
#
_entry.id   AF-A0A1G8CP87-F1
#
_cell.length_a   1.000
_cell.length_b   1.000
_cell.length_c   1.000
_cell.angle_alpha   90.00
_cell.angle_beta   90.00
_cell.angle_gamma   90.00
#
_symmetry.space_group_name_H-M   'P 1'
#
loop_
_entity.id
_entity.type
_entity.pdbx_description
1 polymer ?
#
loop_
_entity_poly.entity_id
_entity_poly.type
_entity_poly.pdbx_seq_one_letter_code
_entity_poly.pdbx_strand_id
1 'polypeptide(L)'
;MENYKNKLGSLADKLKQERPKTPIQEVQPVKALADVKVAEVQFNNWIPKSLLKRVKAYGVEYDLSLKHINIQALELYLSHKAKPEQTIKNAL
;
A
#
# COMPACT_ATOMS: atom_id res chain seq x y z
N MET A 1 46.27 9.55 53.37
CA MET A 1 46.27 10.13 52.00
C MET A 1 46.49 9.09 50.89
N GLU A 2 47.13 7.94 51.15
CA GLU A 2 47.36 6.88 50.14
C GLU A 2 46.08 6.23 49.58
N ASN A 3 45.05 6.07 50.40
CA ASN A 3 43.78 5.46 50.00
C ASN A 3 43.01 6.22 48.91
N TYR A 4 43.26 7.53 48.74
CA TYR A 4 42.60 8.35 47.73
C TYR A 4 43.25 8.18 46.35
N LYS A 5 44.59 8.18 46.30
CA LYS A 5 45.35 7.93 45.07
C LYS A 5 45.07 6.52 44.52
N ASN A 6 44.94 5.52 45.40
CA ASN A 6 44.62 4.15 45.00
C ASN A 6 43.21 4.01 44.41
N LYS A 7 42.23 4.79 44.89
CA LYS A 7 40.87 4.82 44.32
C LYS A 7 40.82 5.52 42.95
N LEU A 8 41.63 6.54 42.73
CA LEU A 8 41.74 7.22 41.43
C LEU A 8 42.44 6.34 40.38
N GLY A 9 43.48 5.62 40.78
CA GLY A 9 44.15 4.65 39.90
C GLY A 9 43.20 3.56 39.42
N SER A 10 42.43 2.95 40.34
CA SER A 10 41.49 1.89 39.96
C SER A 10 40.32 2.37 39.09
N LEU A 11 39.94 3.66 39.20
CA LEU A 11 38.91 4.27 38.36
C LEU A 11 39.43 4.53 36.94
N ALA A 12 40.67 5.01 36.82
CA ALA A 12 41.34 5.21 35.54
C ALA A 12 41.58 3.90 34.80
N ASP A 13 41.90 2.82 35.51
CA ASP A 13 42.08 1.49 34.92
C ASP A 13 40.75 0.90 34.42
N LYS A 14 39.65 1.09 35.17
CA LYS A 14 38.30 0.68 34.73
C LYS A 14 37.84 1.42 33.49
N LEU A 15 38.08 2.74 33.42
CA LEU A 15 37.73 3.56 32.24
C LEU A 15 38.52 3.18 30.97
N LYS A 16 39.75 2.68 31.12
CA LYS A 16 40.57 2.23 29.99
C LYS A 16 40.20 0.84 29.51
N GLN A 17 39.77 -0.05 30.41
CA GLN A 17 39.45 -1.44 30.08
C GLN A 17 37.99 -1.65 29.68
N GLU A 18 37.05 -0.88 30.22
CA GLU A 18 35.64 -1.01 29.89
C GLU A 18 35.31 -0.19 28.65
N ARG A 19 35.09 -0.87 27.51
CA ARG A 19 34.52 -0.23 26.32
C ARG A 19 33.14 0.34 26.69
N PRO A 20 32.83 1.61 26.36
CA PRO A 20 31.52 2.17 26.63
C PRO A 20 30.45 1.33 25.93
N LYS A 21 29.62 0.63 26.70
CA LYS A 21 28.42 -0.03 26.17
C LYS A 21 27.38 1.07 25.93
N THR A 22 27.41 1.66 24.74
CA THR A 22 26.30 2.50 24.30
C THR A 22 25.06 1.63 24.20
N PRO A 23 23.93 1.96 24.85
CA PRO A 23 22.68 1.25 24.65
C PRO A 23 22.30 1.40 23.19
N ILE A 24 22.47 0.33 22.40
CA ILE A 24 22.08 0.35 21.00
C ILE A 24 20.55 0.25 20.98
N GLN A 25 19.90 1.32 20.58
CA GLN A 25 18.44 1.35 20.50
C GLN A 25 18.02 0.61 19.23
N GLU A 26 17.48 -0.60 19.40
CA GLU A 26 16.88 -1.35 18.29
C GLU A 26 15.55 -0.68 17.90
N VAL A 27 15.52 -0.04 16.72
CA VAL A 27 14.29 0.50 16.15
C VAL A 27 13.65 -0.55 15.24
N GLN A 28 12.42 -0.96 15.58
CA GLN A 28 11.62 -1.79 14.68
C GLN A 28 10.79 -0.89 13.75
N PRO A 29 10.72 -1.21 12.44
CA PRO A 29 9.88 -0.47 11.53
C PRO A 29 8.42 -0.58 11.95
N VAL A 30 7.72 0.55 11.96
CA VAL A 30 6.28 0.59 12.20
C VAL A 30 5.63 -0.22 11.08
N LYS A 31 4.99 -1.34 11.44
CA LYS A 31 4.22 -2.14 10.49
C LYS A 31 3.12 -1.25 9.95
N ALA A 32 3.23 -0.85 8.68
CA ALA A 32 2.15 -0.18 7.99
C ALA A 32 0.90 -1.06 8.14
N LEU A 33 -0.19 -0.47 8.64
CA LEU A 33 -1.49 -1.14 8.65
C LEU A 33 -1.70 -1.64 7.23
N ALA A 34 -1.86 -2.95 7.08
CA ALA A 34 -2.13 -3.53 5.78
C ALA A 34 -3.47 -2.94 5.32
N ASP A 35 -3.42 -1.98 4.39
CA ASP A 35 -4.60 -1.57 3.64
C ASP A 35 -5.26 -2.87 3.18
N VAL A 36 -6.54 -3.02 3.49
CA VAL A 36 -7.34 -4.17 3.08
C VAL A 36 -7.43 -4.12 1.56
N LYS A 37 -6.40 -4.65 0.90
CA LYS A 37 -6.36 -4.83 -0.53
C LYS A 37 -7.42 -5.87 -0.84
N VAL A 38 -8.56 -5.40 -1.33
CA VAL A 38 -9.61 -6.25 -1.88
C VAL A 38 -8.93 -7.25 -2.83
N ALA A 39 -9.25 -8.54 -2.69
CA ALA A 39 -8.63 -9.58 -3.49
C ALA A 39 -8.88 -9.30 -4.99
N GLU A 40 -7.83 -8.92 -5.71
CA GLU A 40 -7.89 -8.64 -7.14
C GLU A 40 -7.70 -9.93 -7.94
N VAL A 41 -8.50 -10.10 -8.99
CA VAL A 41 -8.40 -11.24 -9.92
C VAL A 41 -8.05 -10.71 -11.32
N GLN A 42 -7.22 -11.45 -12.05
CA GLN A 42 -6.87 -11.12 -13.43
C GLN A 42 -8.09 -11.31 -14.35
N PHE A 43 -8.44 -10.27 -15.09
CA PHE A 43 -9.50 -10.30 -16.10
C PHE A 43 -8.89 -10.25 -17.51
N ASN A 44 -8.95 -11.36 -18.23
CA ASN A 44 -8.46 -11.48 -19.60
C ASN A 44 -9.64 -11.49 -20.57
N ASN A 45 -9.62 -10.61 -21.58
CA ASN A 45 -10.65 -10.54 -22.61
C ASN A 45 -10.05 -10.24 -23.98
N TRP A 46 -10.66 -10.75 -25.04
CA TRP A 46 -10.35 -10.42 -26.43
C TRP A 46 -11.25 -9.28 -26.88
N ILE A 47 -10.64 -8.13 -27.22
CA ILE A 47 -11.37 -6.95 -27.70
C ILE A 47 -10.81 -6.44 -29.03
N PRO A 48 -11.62 -5.77 -29.85
CA PRO A 48 -11.14 -5.15 -31.08
C PRO A 48 -9.98 -4.17 -30.82
N LYS A 49 -8.95 -4.22 -31.68
CA LYS A 49 -7.77 -3.34 -31.57
C LYS A 49 -8.13 -1.86 -31.62
N SER A 50 -9.17 -1.50 -32.38
CA SER A 50 -9.70 -0.13 -32.47
C SER A 50 -10.26 0.35 -31.13
N LEU A 51 -10.98 -0.52 -30.41
CA LEU A 51 -11.55 -0.19 -29.11
C LEU A 51 -10.45 0.03 -28.07
N LEU A 52 -9.44 -0.86 -28.02
CA LEU A 52 -8.32 -0.71 -27.10
C LEU A 52 -7.58 0.61 -27.28
N LYS A 53 -7.37 1.05 -28.54
CA LYS A 53 -6.74 2.35 -28.82
C LYS A 53 -7.55 3.53 -28.28
N ARG A 54 -8.88 3.50 -28.47
CA ARG A 54 -9.78 4.55 -27.97
C ARG A 54 -9.77 4.64 -26.45
N VAL A 55 -9.85 3.48 -25.77
CA VAL A 55 -9.82 3.44 -24.30
C VAL A 55 -8.49 3.95 -23.76
N LYS A 56 -7.37 3.60 -24.42
CA LYS A 56 -6.05 4.13 -24.04
C LYS A 56 -5.93 5.64 -24.25
N ALA A 57 -6.40 6.17 -25.38
CA ALA A 57 -6.41 7.60 -25.64
C ALA A 57 -7.21 8.35 -24.56
N TYR A 58 -8.40 7.85 -24.25
CA TYR A 58 -9.22 8.38 -23.16
C TYR A 58 -8.50 8.33 -21.80
N GLY A 59 -7.82 7.23 -21.49
CA GLY A 59 -7.03 7.13 -20.26
C GLY A 59 -5.92 8.17 -20.15
N VAL A 60 -5.29 8.53 -21.27
CA VAL A 60 -4.27 9.59 -21.32
C VAL A 60 -4.90 10.99 -21.17
N GLU A 61 -6.02 11.24 -21.82
CA GLU A 61 -6.72 12.54 -21.78
C GLU A 61 -7.20 12.91 -20.37
N TYR A 62 -7.65 11.92 -19.59
CA TYR A 62 -8.26 12.13 -18.27
C TYR A 62 -7.38 11.67 -17.09
N ASP A 63 -6.13 11.29 -17.35
CA ASP A 63 -5.19 10.75 -16.35
C ASP A 63 -5.79 9.57 -15.55
N LEU A 64 -6.45 8.65 -16.26
CA LEU A 64 -7.10 7.48 -15.66
C LEU A 64 -6.39 6.19 -16.03
N SER A 65 -6.22 5.33 -15.03
CA SER A 65 -5.75 3.96 -15.26
C SER A 65 -6.76 3.15 -16.08
N LEU A 66 -6.25 2.35 -17.01
CA LEU A 66 -7.04 1.41 -17.81
C LEU A 66 -7.90 0.48 -16.92
N LYS A 67 -7.36 0.08 -15.77
CA LYS A 67 -8.09 -0.73 -14.78
C LYS A 67 -9.31 0.02 -14.25
N HIS A 68 -9.16 1.30 -13.92
CA HIS A 68 -10.24 2.12 -13.38
C HIS A 68 -11.36 2.31 -14.40
N ILE A 69 -11.00 2.59 -15.66
CA ILE A 69 -11.96 2.71 -16.77
C ILE A 69 -12.73 1.41 -16.97
N ASN A 70 -12.04 0.26 -16.93
CA ASN A 70 -12.69 -1.04 -17.07
C ASN A 70 -13.67 -1.32 -15.92
N ILE A 71 -13.29 -1.03 -14.67
CA ILE A 71 -14.17 -1.22 -13.50
C ILE A 71 -15.43 -0.36 -13.65
N GLN A 72 -15.29 0.93 -13.94
CA GLN A 72 -16.42 1.84 -14.12
C GLN A 72 -17.37 1.38 -15.24
N ALA A 73 -16.82 0.95 -16.38
CA ALA A 73 -17.62 0.46 -17.49
C ALA A 73 -18.40 -0.81 -17.14
N LEU A 74 -17.77 -1.76 -16.42
CA LEU A 74 -18.41 -3.00 -15.98
C LEU A 74 -19.49 -2.74 -14.92
N GLU A 75 -19.21 -1.90 -13.93
CA GLU A 75 -20.18 -1.50 -12.90
C GLU A 75 -21.39 -0.79 -13.50
N LEU A 76 -21.16 0.12 -14.44
CA LEU A 76 -22.22 0.83 -15.15
C LEU A 76 -23.07 -0.14 -15.97
N TYR A 77 -22.43 -1.06 -16.69
CA TYR A 77 -23.13 -2.08 -17.48
C TYR A 77 -24.03 -2.96 -16.60
N LEU A 78 -23.50 -3.46 -15.47
CA LEU A 78 -24.26 -4.26 -14.50
C LEU A 78 -25.39 -3.45 -13.87
N SER A 79 -25.14 -2.20 -13.47
CA SER A 79 -26.14 -1.32 -12.88
C SER A 79 -27.28 -1.01 -13.85
N HIS A 80 -26.97 -0.86 -15.13
CA HIS A 80 -27.97 -0.60 -16.16
C HIS A 80 -28.81 -1.85 -16.46
N LYS A 81 -28.19 -3.04 -16.46
CA LYS A 81 -28.85 -4.34 -16.67
C LYS A 81 -29.59 -4.88 -15.45
N ALA A 82 -29.35 -4.36 -14.24
CA ALA A 82 -30.12 -4.71 -13.05
C ALA A 82 -31.47 -3.96 -12.94
N LYS A 83 -31.70 -2.94 -13.78
CA LYS A 83 -32.93 -2.14 -13.81
C LYS A 83 -34.01 -2.43 -14.89
N PRO A 84 -33.90 -3.35 -15.88
CA PRO A 84 -34.83 -3.37 -17.00
C PRO A 84 -35.81 -4.57 -17.00
N GLU A 85 -36.57 -4.84 -15.92
CA GLU A 85 -37.75 -5.74 -16.02
C GLU A 85 -38.96 -5.40 -15.12
N GLN A 86 -38.90 -4.42 -14.20
CA GLN A 86 -40.03 -4.16 -13.29
C GLN A 86 -41.11 -3.19 -13.83
N THR A 87 -40.94 -2.61 -15.03
CA THR A 87 -41.86 -1.55 -15.52
C THR A 87 -42.86 -2.01 -16.58
N ILE A 88 -42.77 -3.24 -17.10
CA ILE A 88 -43.66 -3.70 -18.20
C ILE A 88 -44.82 -4.60 -17.71
N LYS A 89 -44.86 -5.00 -16.42
CA LYS A 89 -45.92 -5.91 -15.91
C LYS A 89 -47.11 -5.25 -15.22
N ASN A 90 -47.14 -3.92 -15.07
CA ASN A 90 -48.24 -3.21 -14.39
C ASN A 90 -49.09 -2.33 -15.33
N ALA A 91 -49.15 -2.67 -16.61
CA ALA A 91 -49.98 -1.94 -17.58
C ALA A 91 -50.57 -2.89 -18.64
N LEU A 92 -51.30 -3.92 -18.21
CA LEU A 92 -52.33 -4.62 -18.99
C LEU A 92 -53.40 -5.14 -18.05
#